data_AF-A0A0Q7SMP8-F1
#
_entry.id   AF-A0A0Q7SMP8-F1
#
_cell.length_a   1.000
_cell.length_b   1.000
_cell.length_c   1.000
_cell.angle_alpha   90.00
_cell.angle_beta   90.00
_cell.angle_gamma   90.00
#
_symmetry.space_group_name_H-M   'P 1'
#
loop_
_entity.id
_entity.type
_entity.pdbx_description
1 polymer ?
#
loop_
_entity_poly.entity_id
_entity_poly.type
_entity_poly.pdbx_seq_one_letter_code
_entity_poly.pdbx_strand_id
1 'polypeptide(L)'
;MTWHLQPTRLTARLFSASRSFEQRDPPDVIAQVDLTADGKAYIHATMSRQDGSTSPGAWRDLVRILRGAFGVTVLDWEHKGKTGGGDAGRAWADTVAVER
;
A
#
# COMPACT_ATOMS: atom_id res chain seq x y z
N MET A 1 20.42 29.30 6.89
CA MET A 1 20.22 27.84 7.04
C MET A 1 18.73 27.62 7.26
N THR A 2 18.12 26.65 6.59
CA THR A 2 16.67 26.41 6.65
C THR A 2 16.43 24.92 6.88
N TRP A 3 15.56 24.58 7.83
CA TRP A 3 15.17 23.20 8.11
C TRP A 3 14.04 22.77 7.17
N HIS A 4 14.13 21.52 6.69
CA HIS A 4 13.08 20.88 5.92
C HIS A 4 12.69 19.58 6.63
N LEU A 5 11.39 19.38 6.82
CA LEU A 5 10.84 18.18 7.44
C LEU A 5 10.21 17.32 6.35
N GLN A 6 10.56 16.03 6.35
CA GLN A 6 9.98 15.04 5.46
C GLN A 6 9.45 13.87 6.28
N PRO A 7 8.21 13.41 6.04
CA PRO A 7 7.73 12.18 6.64
C PRO A 7 8.56 10.99 6.13
N THR A 8 9.06 10.17 7.05
CA THR A 8 9.84 8.96 6.74
C THR A 8 9.02 7.67 6.90
N ARG A 9 7.85 7.74 7.54
CA ARG A 9 6.96 6.60 7.74
C ARG A 9 5.50 7.05 7.71
N LEU A 10 4.66 6.30 7.00
CA LEU A 10 3.22 6.48 6.91
C LEU A 10 2.50 5.20 7.34
N THR A 11 1.25 5.35 7.78
CA THR A 11 0.34 4.23 8.02
C THR A 11 -0.85 4.37 7.08
N ALA A 12 -0.94 3.49 6.08
CA ALA A 12 -2.06 3.39 5.17
C ALA A 12 -3.10 2.41 5.75
N ARG A 13 -4.38 2.81 5.68
CA ARG A 13 -5.51 2.00 6.15
C ARG A 13 -6.55 1.92 5.04
N LEU A 14 -6.92 0.70 4.67
CA LEU A 14 -7.97 0.46 3.70
C LEU A 14 -9.27 0.13 4.42
N PHE A 15 -10.36 0.76 4.00
CA PHE A 15 -11.70 0.49 4.49
C PHE A 15 -12.60 0.10 3.32
N SER A 16 -13.45 -0.90 3.52
CA SER A 16 -14.60 -1.20 2.68
C SER A 16 -15.59 -0.03 2.69
N ALA A 17 -16.39 0.09 1.63
CA ALA A 17 -17.27 1.24 1.42
C ALA A 17 -18.27 1.52 2.56
N SER A 18 -18.59 0.52 3.38
CA SER A 18 -19.48 0.63 4.54
C SER A 18 -18.77 0.99 5.85
N ARG A 19 -17.45 1.15 5.84
CA ARG A 19 -16.64 1.45 7.03
C ARG A 19 -15.80 2.68 6.82
N SER A 20 -15.38 3.28 7.93
CA SER A 20 -14.49 4.44 7.86
C SER A 20 -13.61 4.60 9.08
N PHE A 21 -12.54 5.36 8.88
CA PHE A 21 -11.68 5.79 9.98
C PHE A 21 -12.45 6.64 11.01
N GLU A 22 -13.36 7.51 10.54
CA GLU A 22 -14.16 8.41 11.39
C GLU A 22 -15.05 7.64 12.37
N GLN A 23 -15.57 6.49 11.93
CA GLN A 23 -16.41 5.60 12.74
C GLN A 23 -15.60 4.67 13.66
N ARG A 24 -14.25 4.77 13.65
CA ARG A 24 -13.33 3.92 14.43
C ARG A 24 -13.46 2.44 14.13
N ASP A 25 -13.91 2.10 12.93
CA ASP A 25 -13.98 0.71 12.49
C ASP A 25 -12.57 0.11 12.36
N PRO A 26 -12.43 -1.22 12.54
CA PRO A 26 -11.21 -1.90 12.15
C PRO A 26 -11.04 -1.85 10.62
N PRO A 27 -9.86 -1.41 10.12
CA PRO A 27 -9.58 -1.40 8.69
C PRO A 27 -9.45 -2.82 8.15
N ASP A 28 -9.73 -3.00 6.87
CA ASP A 28 -9.58 -4.31 6.21
C ASP A 28 -8.10 -4.63 5.95
N VAL A 29 -7.29 -3.61 5.66
CA VAL A 29 -5.83 -3.72 5.49
C VAL A 29 -5.12 -2.58 6.22
N ILE A 30 -4.01 -2.89 6.88
CA ILE A 30 -3.07 -1.91 7.41
C ILE A 30 -1.74 -2.11 6.71
N ALA A 31 -1.19 -1.06 6.13
CA ALA A 31 0.15 -1.07 5.57
C ALA A 31 1.00 0.03 6.18
N GLN A 32 2.20 -0.33 6.61
CA GLN A 32 3.24 0.65 6.96
C GLN A 32 4.02 0.96 5.69
N VAL A 33 4.25 2.24 5.42
CA VAL A 33 5.01 2.69 4.25
C VAL A 33 6.20 3.48 4.73
N ASP A 34 7.39 2.94 4.54
CA ASP A 34 8.65 3.61 4.85
C ASP A 34 9.11 4.39 3.62
N LEU A 35 9.26 5.71 3.76
CA LEU A 35 9.67 6.62 2.71
C LEU A 35 11.16 6.93 2.84
N THR A 36 11.91 6.75 1.76
CA THR A 36 13.34 7.06 1.71
C THR A 36 13.59 8.34 0.91
N ALA A 37 14.74 8.98 1.16
CA ALA A 37 15.07 10.28 0.57
C ALA A 37 15.29 10.24 -0.96
N ASP A 38 15.48 9.06 -1.54
CA ASP A 38 15.72 8.83 -2.97
C ASP A 38 14.45 8.51 -3.77
N GLY A 39 13.27 8.82 -3.21
CA GLY A 39 11.99 8.57 -3.86
C GLY A 39 11.65 7.09 -3.91
N LYS A 40 12.20 6.27 -3.01
CA LYS A 40 11.75 4.89 -2.82
C LYS A 40 10.78 4.81 -1.66
N ALA A 41 9.90 3.81 -1.73
CA ALA A 41 9.04 3.46 -0.62
C ALA A 41 9.06 1.95 -0.40
N TYR A 42 9.06 1.55 0.87
CA TYR A 42 8.91 0.15 1.27
C TYR A 42 7.55 -0.04 1.95
N ILE A 43 6.72 -0.94 1.43
CA ILE A 43 5.39 -1.22 1.98
C ILE A 43 5.41 -2.54 2.77
N HIS A 44 5.20 -2.47 4.08
CA HIS A 44 4.90 -3.63 4.92
C HIS A 44 3.39 -3.73 5.12
N ALA A 45 2.74 -4.67 4.44
CA ALA A 45 1.29 -4.87 4.53
C ALA A 45 0.94 -6.02 5.48
N THR A 46 0.18 -5.70 6.54
CA THR A 46 -0.47 -6.69 7.41
C THR A 46 -1.97 -6.68 7.17
N MET A 47 -2.53 -7.83 6.79
CA MET A 47 -3.97 -7.95 6.59
C MET A 47 -4.69 -8.23 7.90
N SER A 48 -5.78 -7.51 8.14
CA SER A 48 -6.55 -7.61 9.38
C SER A 48 -7.53 -8.79 9.38
N ARG A 49 -7.88 -9.36 8.21
CA ARG A 49 -8.93 -10.38 8.09
C ARG A 49 -8.45 -11.69 7.47
N GLN A 50 -9.15 -12.75 7.87
CA GLN A 50 -8.90 -14.15 7.55
C GLN A 50 -9.05 -14.47 6.05
N ASP A 51 -9.77 -13.63 5.31
CA ASP A 51 -9.97 -13.69 3.85
C ASP A 51 -9.00 -12.80 3.06
N GLY A 52 -8.21 -11.96 3.74
CA GLY A 52 -6.90 -11.43 3.33
C GLY A 52 -6.72 -11.11 1.85
N SER A 53 -7.75 -10.64 1.17
CA SER A 53 -7.69 -10.38 -0.25
C SER A 53 -8.15 -8.97 -0.45
N THR A 54 -7.22 -8.15 -0.90
CA THR A 54 -7.55 -6.82 -1.42
C THR A 54 -7.32 -6.86 -2.91
N SER A 55 -8.15 -6.14 -3.66
CA SER A 55 -8.04 -6.12 -5.10
C SER A 55 -6.72 -5.47 -5.54
N PRO A 56 -6.13 -5.91 -6.67
CA PRO A 56 -5.00 -5.19 -7.27
C PRO A 56 -5.27 -3.70 -7.52
N GLY A 57 -6.54 -3.32 -7.71
CA GLY A 57 -6.95 -1.91 -7.86
C GLY A 57 -6.67 -1.07 -6.62
N ALA A 58 -6.97 -1.58 -5.43
CA ALA A 58 -6.74 -0.85 -4.18
C ALA A 58 -5.24 -0.58 -3.94
N TRP A 59 -4.37 -1.54 -4.27
CA TRP A 59 -2.93 -1.33 -4.21
C TRP A 59 -2.46 -0.28 -5.22
N ARG A 60 -2.97 -0.32 -6.46
CA ARG A 60 -2.65 0.69 -7.48
C ARG A 60 -3.03 2.10 -7.04
N ASP A 61 -4.17 2.27 -6.39
CA ASP A 61 -4.58 3.56 -5.84
C ASP A 61 -3.63 4.05 -4.74
N LEU A 62 -3.19 3.18 -3.84
CA LEU A 62 -2.17 3.53 -2.84
C LEU A 62 -0.87 3.99 -3.52
N VAL A 63 -0.40 3.27 -4.54
CA VAL A 63 0.82 3.63 -5.30
C VAL A 63 0.67 4.99 -5.98
N ARG A 64 -0.49 5.27 -6.58
CA ARG A 64 -0.77 6.57 -7.20
C ARG A 64 -0.73 7.70 -6.20
N ILE A 65 -1.28 7.50 -5.00
CA ILE A 65 -1.21 8.47 -3.90
C ILE A 65 0.25 8.69 -3.48
N LEU A 66 1.04 7.62 -3.31
CA LEU A 66 2.45 7.72 -2.93
C LEU A 66 3.29 8.48 -3.96
N ARG A 67 3.06 8.21 -5.25
CA ARG A 67 3.67 8.94 -6.38
C ARG A 67 3.32 10.43 -6.35
N GLY A 68 2.03 10.74 -6.27
CA GLY A 68 1.54 12.11 -6.38
C GLY A 68 1.85 12.99 -5.16
N ALA A 69 1.75 12.43 -3.95
CA ALA A 69 1.91 13.20 -2.71
C ALA A 69 3.36 13.22 -2.19
N PHE A 70 4.14 12.17 -2.45
CA PHE A 70 5.46 12.00 -1.84
C PHE A 70 6.59 11.79 -2.87
N GLY A 71 6.30 11.85 -4.18
CA GLY A 71 7.32 11.72 -5.22
C GLY A 71 7.95 10.32 -5.30
N VAL A 72 7.27 9.30 -4.78
CA VAL A 72 7.77 7.91 -4.80
C VAL A 72 7.81 7.42 -6.25
N THR A 73 8.96 6.95 -6.72
CA THR A 73 9.16 6.41 -8.08
C THR A 73 9.42 4.91 -8.07
N VAL A 74 10.04 4.39 -7.00
CA VAL A 74 10.36 2.98 -6.81
C VAL A 74 9.64 2.45 -5.58
N LEU A 75 9.13 1.23 -5.67
CA LEU A 75 8.39 0.58 -4.60
C LEU A 75 8.87 -0.84 -4.40
N ASP A 76 9.19 -1.14 -3.14
CA ASP A 76 9.42 -2.48 -2.65
C ASP A 76 8.29 -2.84 -1.68
N TRP A 77 7.94 -4.13 -1.59
CA TRP A 77 6.84 -4.56 -0.74
C TRP A 77 7.11 -5.89 -0.05
N GLU A 78 6.66 -5.98 1.20
CA GLU A 78 6.57 -7.21 1.97
C GLU A 78 5.12 -7.44 2.36
N HIS A 79 4.62 -8.61 2.02
CA HIS A 79 3.26 -9.02 2.36
C HIS A 79 3.28 -10.24 3.28
N LYS A 80 2.62 -10.12 4.43
CA LYS A 80 2.33 -11.26 5.33
C LYS A 80 0.82 -11.56 5.31
N GLY A 81 0.42 -12.51 4.48
CA GLY A 81 -0.96 -12.97 4.33
C GLY A 81 -1.09 -14.08 3.29
N LYS A 82 -2.15 -14.89 3.36
CA LYS A 82 -2.51 -15.83 2.29
C LYS A 82 -2.96 -14.99 1.09
N THR A 83 -2.22 -15.01 -0.01
CA THR A 83 -2.78 -14.62 -1.31
C THR A 83 -3.99 -15.50 -1.57
N GLY A 84 -5.17 -14.91 -1.69
CA GLY A 84 -6.36 -15.63 -2.10
C GLY A 84 -6.14 -16.22 -3.49
N GLY A 85 -5.86 -17.52 -3.56
CA GLY A 85 -6.02 -18.37 -4.75
C GLY A 85 -5.32 -17.94 -6.04
N GLY A 86 -4.34 -17.05 -5.99
CA GLY A 86 -3.61 -16.55 -7.14
C GLY A 86 -2.16 -16.34 -6.73
N ASP A 87 -1.25 -16.94 -7.49
CA ASP A 87 0.19 -16.84 -7.31
C ASP A 87 0.61 -15.37 -7.08
N ALA A 88 1.30 -15.09 -5.98
CA ALA A 88 1.65 -13.73 -5.55
C ALA A 88 2.55 -13.02 -6.58
N GLY A 89 3.38 -13.79 -7.30
CA GLY A 89 4.15 -13.26 -8.43
C GLY A 89 3.28 -12.89 -9.63
N ARG A 90 2.14 -13.56 -9.80
CA ARG A 90 1.21 -13.37 -10.94
C ARG A 90 0.25 -12.22 -10.71
N ALA A 91 -0.24 -12.01 -9.48
CA ALA A 91 -1.04 -10.84 -9.14
C ALA A 91 -0.24 -9.52 -9.33
N TRP A 92 1.07 -9.55 -9.09
CA TRP A 92 1.97 -8.45 -9.40
C TRP A 92 2.26 -8.35 -10.91
N ALA A 93 2.54 -9.48 -11.58
CA ALA A 93 2.70 -9.48 -13.03
C ALA A 93 1.48 -8.91 -13.76
N ASP A 94 0.25 -9.21 -13.34
CA ASP A 94 -0.97 -8.64 -13.90
C ASP A 94 -1.17 -7.16 -13.54
N THR A 95 -0.54 -6.66 -12.47
CA THR A 95 -0.56 -5.24 -12.09
C THR A 95 0.47 -4.43 -12.88
N VAL A 96 1.62 -5.04 -13.23
CA VAL A 96 2.70 -4.42 -14.00
C VAL A 96 2.55 -4.63 -15.52
N ALA A 97 1.91 -5.73 -15.97
CA ALA A 97 1.76 -6.09 -17.38
C ALA A 97 0.70 -5.27 -18.15
N VAL A 98 -0.08 -4.43 -17.47
CA VAL A 98 -0.99 -3.47 -18.13
C VAL A 98 -0.23 -2.24 -18.66
N GLU A 99 1.08 -2.12 -18.37
CA GLU A 99 1.97 -1.14 -18.99
C GLU A 99 2.77 -1.74 -20.17
N ARG A 100 2.06 -2.18 -21.21
CA ARG A 100 2.58 -2.19 -22.59
C ARG A 100 1.60 -1.50 -23.53
#